data_AF-A0A958NZR5-F1
#
_entry.id   AF-A0A958NZR5-F1
#
_cell.length_a   1.000
_cell.length_b   1.000
_cell.length_c   1.000
_cell.angle_alpha   90.00
_cell.angle_beta   90.00
_cell.angle_gamma   90.00
#
_symmetry.space_group_name_H-M   'P 1'
#
loop_
_entity.id
_entity.type
_entity.pdbx_description
1 polymer ?
#
loop_
_entity_poly.entity_id
_entity_poly.type
_entity_poly.pdbx_seq_one_letter_code
_entity_poly.pdbx_strand_id
1 'polypeptide(L)'
;MNHLLQRFRRDIGGLIWGALGVFIGLALYSYHPSDPSFNSLANNITAQNYCGYFGSFLADLLYQTFGIAAWILVGACFRMAHLSFTGQLKNFEKLRLVWSLLLLFTAAGLVGLYQPGEKIFLDQVLVSGLVGHLLSQGLTKVFNFVGVAVILWTMAAVLLVFYTERPLKELFKWPMNLVVKIFTTFKEVPVGKVISETMAIISQRLVSSRAVTAGVGSLQKTSLMERESKKFVLKDRQGTQEMPKTFLPIQKEEELLNDENVEEDKKIDIKGFFVRHQKGSERAKKKRVKAPTRIENWNMPELNLLQDPPEVGTQLDEKEIKTKSKLLVDKLAQFSVRGEVVGIKPGPAVTMFEFKPAADVKISKIVDLADDLSLALSSESVRIIAPIPGRDVVGIETSNSSRDAVYLKDILE
;
A
#
# COMPACT_ATOMS: atom_id res chain seq x y z
N MET A 1 13.43 -50.22 16.95
CA MET A 1 13.27 -48.82 17.44
C MET A 1 13.83 -47.78 16.48
N ASN A 2 15.11 -47.87 16.06
CA ASN A 2 15.80 -46.81 15.31
C ASN A 2 15.20 -46.46 13.93
N HIS A 3 14.70 -47.44 13.18
CA HIS A 3 14.12 -47.20 11.84
C HIS A 3 12.77 -46.46 11.90
N LEU A 4 11.94 -46.73 12.91
CA LEU A 4 10.67 -46.02 13.13
C LEU A 4 10.93 -44.56 13.53
N LEU A 5 11.86 -44.32 14.46
CA LEU A 5 12.25 -42.96 14.87
C LEU A 5 12.83 -42.14 13.70
N GLN A 6 13.63 -42.76 12.83
CA GLN A 6 14.13 -42.10 11.62
C GLN A 6 13.04 -41.79 10.60
N ARG A 7 11.99 -42.62 10.51
CA ARG A 7 10.84 -42.35 9.65
C ARG A 7 10.01 -41.18 10.21
N PHE A 8 9.67 -41.22 11.49
CA PHE A 8 8.95 -40.12 12.14
C PHE A 8 9.71 -38.79 12.05
N ARG A 9 11.03 -38.79 12.27
CA ARG A 9 11.85 -37.58 12.11
C ARG A 9 11.77 -36.99 10.70
N ARG A 10 11.77 -37.84 9.67
CA ARG A 10 11.62 -37.42 8.26
C ARG A 10 10.24 -36.86 7.97
N ASP A 11 9.19 -37.52 8.46
CA ASP A 11 7.81 -37.08 8.25
C ASP A 11 7.53 -35.75 8.98
N ILE A 12 8.04 -35.61 10.21
CA ILE A 12 7.97 -34.35 10.97
C ILE A 12 8.71 -33.22 10.26
N GLY A 13 9.94 -33.47 9.78
CA GLY A 13 10.69 -32.47 9.02
C GLY A 13 9.95 -32.04 7.75
N GLY A 14 9.29 -32.98 7.07
CA GLY A 14 8.53 -32.71 5.86
C GLY A 14 7.29 -31.87 6.12
N LEU A 15 6.56 -32.19 7.19
CA LEU A 15 5.42 -31.42 7.65
C LEU A 15 5.81 -30.00 8.06
N ILE A 16 6.93 -29.82 8.77
CA ILE A 16 7.42 -28.50 9.18
C ILE A 16 7.76 -27.65 7.95
N TRP A 17 8.54 -28.18 7.01
CA TRP A 17 8.89 -27.45 5.77
C TRP A 17 7.66 -27.17 4.90
N GLY A 18 6.71 -28.11 4.83
CA GLY A 18 5.46 -27.94 4.10
C GLY A 18 4.58 -26.87 4.71
N ALA A 19 4.41 -26.89 6.04
CA ALA A 19 3.65 -25.88 6.77
C ALA A 19 4.29 -24.49 6.62
N LEU A 20 5.62 -24.40 6.72
CA LEU A 20 6.35 -23.15 6.49
C LEU A 20 6.16 -22.62 5.06
N GLY A 21 6.22 -23.50 4.06
CA GLY A 21 5.98 -23.13 2.66
C GLY A 21 4.56 -22.62 2.42
N VAL A 22 3.55 -23.29 3.00
CA VAL A 22 2.15 -22.83 2.94
C VAL A 22 2.00 -21.48 3.63
N PHE A 23 2.58 -21.31 4.82
CA PHE A 23 2.50 -20.06 5.58
C PHE A 23 3.11 -18.89 4.79
N ILE A 24 4.33 -19.03 4.29
CA ILE A 24 5.00 -17.98 3.49
C ILE A 24 4.22 -17.73 2.19
N GLY A 25 3.72 -18.79 1.53
CA GLY A 25 2.93 -18.66 0.31
C GLY A 25 1.62 -17.91 0.51
N LEU A 26 0.88 -18.20 1.58
CA LEU A 26 -0.34 -17.50 1.93
C LEU A 26 -0.07 -16.04 2.33
N ALA A 27 1.00 -15.79 3.10
CA ALA A 27 1.42 -14.44 3.46
C ALA A 27 1.73 -13.59 2.22
N LEU A 28 2.52 -14.12 1.26
CA LEU A 28 2.86 -13.43 0.02
C LEU A 28 1.67 -13.26 -0.94
N TYR A 29 0.76 -14.25 -0.98
CA TYR A 29 -0.43 -14.20 -1.83
C TYR A 29 -1.45 -13.17 -1.35
N SER A 30 -1.67 -13.10 -0.03
CA SER A 30 -2.62 -12.20 0.62
C SER A 30 -1.99 -10.86 1.05
N TYR A 31 -0.85 -10.49 0.47
CA TYR A 31 -0.19 -9.21 0.75
C TYR A 31 -1.06 -8.03 0.31
N HIS A 32 -1.30 -7.09 1.23
CA HIS A 32 -1.97 -5.84 0.95
C HIS A 32 -1.11 -4.63 1.36
N PRO A 33 -0.93 -3.61 0.50
CA PRO A 33 -0.10 -2.42 0.79
C PRO A 33 -0.54 -1.59 2.00
N SER A 34 -1.81 -1.67 2.38
CA SER A 34 -2.34 -0.96 3.54
C SER A 34 -2.24 -1.78 4.84
N ASP A 35 -1.66 -2.99 4.79
CA ASP A 35 -1.46 -3.78 6.00
C ASP A 35 -0.37 -3.16 6.88
N PRO A 36 -0.36 -3.48 8.19
CA PRO A 36 0.72 -3.09 9.08
C PRO A 36 2.07 -3.62 8.57
N SER A 37 3.02 -2.70 8.42
CA SER A 37 4.39 -2.94 7.98
C SER A 37 5.38 -2.26 8.92
N PHE A 38 6.67 -2.57 8.80
CA PHE A 38 7.71 -1.93 9.63
C PHE A 38 7.74 -0.40 9.47
N ASN A 39 7.27 0.11 8.34
CA ASN A 39 7.22 1.53 8.02
C ASN A 39 5.84 2.17 8.27
N SER A 40 4.81 1.38 8.63
CA SER A 40 3.42 1.82 8.77
C SER A 40 2.75 1.37 10.07
N LEU A 41 3.50 1.31 11.18
CA LEU A 41 2.96 1.06 12.53
C LEU A 41 2.06 2.22 12.98
N ALA A 42 0.88 2.32 12.40
CA ALA A 42 -0.20 3.20 12.82
C ALA A 42 -1.11 2.46 13.80
N ASN A 43 -1.58 3.17 14.81
CA ASN A 43 -2.49 2.63 15.82
C ASN A 43 -3.84 2.27 15.17
N ASN A 44 -4.38 1.09 15.50
CA ASN A 44 -5.72 0.59 15.11
C ASN A 44 -5.94 0.12 13.65
N ILE A 45 -4.91 -0.37 12.94
CA ILE A 45 -5.11 -1.03 11.64
C ILE A 45 -5.17 -2.56 11.83
N THR A 46 -6.31 -3.18 11.49
CA THR A 46 -6.43 -4.64 11.42
C THR A 46 -5.76 -5.18 10.17
N ALA A 47 -4.84 -6.15 10.32
CA ALA A 47 -4.17 -6.79 9.18
C ALA A 47 -5.18 -7.60 8.32
N GLN A 48 -5.20 -7.36 7.02
CA GLN A 48 -6.02 -8.11 6.04
C GLN A 48 -5.33 -9.39 5.56
N ASN A 49 -4.01 -9.48 5.72
CA ASN A 49 -3.24 -10.68 5.41
C ASN A 49 -3.83 -11.93 6.09
N TYR A 50 -3.93 -13.03 5.34
CA TYR A 50 -4.52 -14.28 5.84
C TYR A 50 -3.72 -14.90 6.99
N CYS A 51 -2.44 -14.56 7.11
CA CYS A 51 -1.57 -14.98 8.21
C CYS A 51 -1.50 -13.94 9.35
N GLY A 52 -2.42 -12.98 9.37
CA GLY A 52 -2.51 -11.92 10.38
C GLY A 52 -1.33 -10.95 10.34
N TYR A 53 -1.08 -10.25 11.46
CA TYR A 53 0.01 -9.28 11.58
C TYR A 53 1.36 -9.87 11.21
N PHE A 54 1.72 -11.04 11.73
CA PHE A 54 3.01 -11.65 11.41
C PHE A 54 3.15 -11.93 9.90
N GLY A 55 2.06 -12.36 9.27
CA GLY A 55 1.99 -12.53 7.81
C GLY A 55 2.24 -11.23 7.05
N SER A 56 1.62 -10.13 7.46
CA SER A 56 1.80 -8.84 6.79
C SER A 56 3.23 -8.33 6.88
N PHE A 57 3.84 -8.35 8.07
CA PHE A 57 5.25 -7.95 8.25
C PHE A 57 6.21 -8.86 7.46
N LEU A 58 5.97 -10.16 7.45
CA LEU A 58 6.82 -11.11 6.72
C LEU A 58 6.72 -10.92 5.21
N ALA A 59 5.51 -10.77 4.69
CA ALA A 59 5.28 -10.55 3.27
C ALA A 59 5.85 -9.22 2.80
N ASP A 60 5.64 -8.16 3.58
CA ASP A 60 6.22 -6.84 3.34
C ASP A 60 7.75 -6.89 3.27
N LEU A 61 8.41 -7.48 4.28
CA LEU A 61 9.86 -7.63 4.30
C LEU A 61 10.38 -8.40 3.08
N LEU A 62 9.75 -9.52 2.73
CA LEU A 62 10.17 -10.35 1.60
C LEU A 62 9.98 -9.63 0.25
N TYR A 63 8.85 -8.95 0.06
CA TYR A 63 8.60 -8.16 -1.15
C TYR A 63 9.52 -6.94 -1.26
N GLN A 64 9.75 -6.20 -0.17
CA GLN A 64 10.68 -5.06 -0.19
C GLN A 64 12.11 -5.48 -0.50
N THR A 65 12.57 -6.61 0.04
CA THR A 65 13.95 -7.11 -0.15
C THR A 65 14.16 -7.78 -1.50
N PHE A 66 13.31 -8.74 -1.87
CA PHE A 66 13.51 -9.61 -3.04
C PHE A 66 12.46 -9.45 -4.16
N GLY A 67 11.40 -8.68 -3.92
CA GLY A 67 10.31 -8.48 -4.87
C GLY A 67 9.63 -9.81 -5.23
N ILE A 68 9.30 -9.98 -6.52
CA ILE A 68 8.62 -11.19 -7.01
C ILE A 68 9.48 -12.45 -6.83
N ALA A 69 10.82 -12.31 -6.77
CA ALA A 69 11.71 -13.45 -6.60
C ALA A 69 11.48 -14.18 -5.25
N ALA A 70 10.86 -13.53 -4.26
CA ALA A 70 10.52 -14.14 -2.96
C ALA A 70 9.74 -15.46 -3.07
N TRP A 71 8.97 -15.67 -4.15
CA TRP A 71 8.26 -16.93 -4.42
C TRP A 71 9.17 -18.15 -4.58
N ILE A 72 10.46 -17.95 -4.89
CA ILE A 72 11.46 -19.04 -4.90
C ILE A 72 11.61 -19.66 -3.50
N LEU A 73 11.45 -18.88 -2.42
CA LEU A 73 11.49 -19.41 -1.05
C LEU A 73 10.33 -20.36 -0.77
N VAL A 74 9.14 -20.05 -1.28
CA VAL A 74 7.96 -20.93 -1.17
C VAL A 74 8.24 -22.25 -1.87
N GLY A 75 8.75 -22.19 -3.10
CA GLY A 75 9.19 -23.38 -3.84
C GLY A 75 10.27 -24.17 -3.09
N ALA A 76 11.22 -23.49 -2.46
CA ALA A 76 12.31 -24.11 -1.71
C ALA A 76 11.79 -24.88 -0.50
N CYS A 77 10.82 -24.30 0.22
CA CYS A 77 10.16 -24.96 1.36
C CYS A 77 9.43 -26.24 0.91
N PHE A 78 8.63 -26.16 -0.16
CA PHE A 78 7.94 -27.36 -0.69
C PHE A 78 8.91 -28.42 -1.22
N ARG A 79 10.02 -28.00 -1.83
CA ARG A 79 11.06 -28.94 -2.25
C ARG A 79 11.70 -29.64 -1.05
N MET A 80 12.04 -28.90 0.00
CA MET A 80 12.58 -29.48 1.24
C MET A 80 11.56 -30.42 1.89
N ALA A 81 10.27 -30.08 1.87
CA ALA A 81 9.20 -30.95 2.35
C ALA A 81 9.18 -32.28 1.59
N HIS A 82 9.17 -32.22 0.26
CA HIS A 82 9.20 -33.41 -0.60
C HIS A 82 10.46 -34.28 -0.37
N LEU A 83 11.64 -33.65 -0.25
CA LEU A 83 12.89 -34.37 0.03
C LEU A 83 12.89 -35.03 1.42
N SER A 84 12.22 -34.41 2.38
CA SER A 84 12.04 -34.97 3.72
C SER A 84 11.18 -36.23 3.70
N PHE A 85 10.02 -36.18 3.04
CA PHE A 85 9.13 -37.34 2.93
C PHE A 85 9.75 -38.50 2.14
N THR A 86 10.52 -38.19 1.10
CA THR A 86 11.22 -39.21 0.30
C THR A 86 12.48 -39.76 0.97
N GLY A 87 12.89 -39.19 2.11
CA GLY A 87 14.10 -39.60 2.82
C GLY A 87 15.39 -39.33 2.07
N GLN A 88 15.37 -38.42 1.10
CA GLN A 88 16.54 -37.97 0.34
C GLN A 88 17.28 -36.81 1.03
N LEU A 89 16.83 -36.42 2.22
CA LEU A 89 17.58 -35.61 3.18
C LEU A 89 18.80 -36.40 3.70
N LYS A 90 19.89 -36.38 2.92
CA LYS A 90 21.24 -36.73 3.37
C LYS A 90 21.94 -35.47 3.93
N ASN A 91 23.18 -35.60 4.40
CA ASN A 91 24.04 -34.59 5.06
C ASN A 91 24.13 -33.16 4.43
N PHE A 92 23.52 -32.91 3.27
CA PHE A 92 23.60 -31.65 2.51
C PHE A 92 22.37 -30.73 2.65
N GLU A 93 21.52 -30.92 3.65
CA GLU A 93 20.31 -30.09 3.86
C GLU A 93 20.64 -28.58 3.92
N LYS A 94 21.67 -28.21 4.70
CA LYS A 94 22.12 -26.82 4.81
C LYS A 94 22.60 -26.27 3.46
N LEU A 95 23.29 -27.08 2.69
CA LEU A 95 23.83 -26.68 1.39
C LEU A 95 22.71 -26.44 0.36
N ARG A 96 21.61 -27.20 0.43
CA ARG A 96 20.42 -26.97 -0.40
C ARG A 96 19.76 -25.61 -0.13
N LEU A 97 19.70 -25.20 1.14
CA LEU A 97 19.19 -23.88 1.51
C LEU A 97 20.10 -22.78 0.97
N VAL A 98 21.43 -22.96 1.04
CA VAL A 98 22.39 -22.02 0.46
C VAL A 98 22.18 -21.86 -1.05
N TRP A 99 22.05 -22.95 -1.81
CA TRP A 99 21.77 -22.87 -3.25
C TRP A 99 20.42 -22.20 -3.55
N SER A 100 19.40 -22.44 -2.73
CA SER A 100 18.09 -21.80 -2.87
C SER A 100 18.16 -20.29 -2.63
N LEU A 101 18.92 -19.86 -1.62
CA LEU A 101 19.15 -18.44 -1.34
C LEU A 101 19.98 -17.78 -2.45
N LEU A 102 21.06 -18.42 -2.92
CA LEU A 102 21.84 -17.88 -4.04
C LEU A 102 20.98 -17.77 -5.31
N LEU A 103 20.09 -18.74 -5.56
CA LEU A 103 19.14 -18.68 -6.67
C LEU A 103 18.15 -17.52 -6.50
N LEU A 104 17.64 -17.29 -5.29
CA LEU A 104 16.78 -16.15 -4.96
C LEU A 104 17.46 -14.81 -5.27
N PHE A 105 18.70 -14.61 -4.81
CA PHE A 105 19.47 -13.38 -5.09
C PHE A 105 19.72 -13.20 -6.59
N THR A 106 20.09 -14.28 -7.29
CA THR A 106 20.35 -14.25 -8.74
C THR A 106 19.07 -13.93 -9.53
N ALA A 107 17.94 -14.53 -9.15
CA ALA A 107 16.65 -14.27 -9.75
C ALA A 107 16.17 -12.84 -9.48
N ALA A 108 16.33 -12.32 -8.26
CA ALA A 108 16.05 -10.92 -7.95
C ALA A 108 16.89 -9.98 -8.82
N GLY A 109 18.18 -10.28 -8.99
CA GLY A 109 19.08 -9.55 -9.90
C GLY A 109 18.63 -9.60 -11.36
N LEU A 110 18.16 -10.74 -11.86
CA LEU A 110 17.61 -10.88 -13.22
C LEU A 110 16.36 -10.02 -13.40
N VAL A 111 15.42 -10.06 -12.44
CA VAL A 111 14.24 -9.18 -12.47
C VAL A 111 14.68 -7.71 -12.47
N GLY A 112 15.66 -7.34 -11.63
CA GLY A 112 16.18 -5.99 -11.54
C GLY A 112 16.93 -5.52 -12.79
N LEU A 113 17.46 -6.46 -13.59
CA LEU A 113 18.11 -6.17 -14.86
C LEU A 113 17.07 -5.85 -15.95
N TYR A 114 15.99 -6.64 -16.03
CA TYR A 114 14.97 -6.50 -17.07
C TYR A 114 13.90 -5.45 -16.77
N GLN A 115 13.58 -5.24 -15.50
CA GLN A 115 12.55 -4.30 -15.02
C GLN A 115 13.16 -3.27 -14.05
N PRO A 116 14.04 -2.38 -14.55
CA PRO A 116 14.73 -1.43 -13.69
C PRO A 116 13.76 -0.36 -13.18
N GLY A 117 13.49 -0.39 -11.87
CA GLY A 117 12.71 0.65 -11.18
C GLY A 117 11.20 0.56 -11.40
N GLU A 118 10.70 -0.51 -12.03
CA GLU A 118 9.26 -0.78 -12.00
C GLU A 118 8.83 -1.11 -10.58
N LYS A 119 7.66 -0.63 -10.19
CA LYS A 119 7.05 -0.90 -8.90
C LYS A 119 5.70 -1.57 -9.06
N ILE A 120 5.38 -2.44 -8.11
CA ILE A 120 4.13 -3.18 -7.96
C ILE A 120 3.42 -2.75 -6.69
N PHE A 121 2.14 -3.10 -6.60
CA PHE A 121 1.28 -2.83 -5.45
C PHE A 121 1.20 -1.33 -5.09
N LEU A 122 0.60 -0.53 -5.99
CA LEU A 122 0.37 0.91 -5.81
C LEU A 122 1.66 1.73 -5.61
N ASP A 123 2.72 1.40 -6.38
CA ASP A 123 4.00 2.12 -6.41
C ASP A 123 4.81 2.08 -5.08
N GLN A 124 4.52 1.11 -4.20
CA GLN A 124 5.23 0.95 -2.93
C GLN A 124 6.44 0.01 -3.01
N VAL A 125 6.34 -1.09 -3.78
CA VAL A 125 7.35 -2.16 -3.78
C VAL A 125 8.01 -2.26 -5.15
N LEU A 126 9.34 -2.31 -5.22
CA LEU A 126 10.06 -2.58 -6.47
C LEU A 126 9.86 -4.03 -6.91
N VAL A 127 9.63 -4.27 -8.21
CA VAL A 127 9.38 -5.64 -8.73
C VAL A 127 10.54 -6.60 -8.46
N SER A 128 11.77 -6.07 -8.48
CA SER A 128 13.01 -6.80 -8.20
C SER A 128 13.41 -6.81 -6.72
N GLY A 129 12.67 -6.09 -5.87
CA GLY A 129 13.08 -5.75 -4.53
C GLY A 129 14.33 -4.86 -4.51
N LEU A 130 14.68 -4.38 -3.31
CA LEU A 130 15.87 -3.56 -3.08
C LEU A 130 17.14 -4.30 -3.49
N VAL A 131 17.25 -5.58 -3.13
CA VAL A 131 18.45 -6.40 -3.40
C VAL A 131 18.66 -6.58 -4.91
N GLY A 132 17.60 -6.93 -5.65
CA GLY A 132 17.68 -7.13 -7.08
C GLY A 132 18.03 -5.85 -7.83
N HIS A 133 17.44 -4.73 -7.43
CA HIS A 133 17.71 -3.41 -8.00
C HIS A 133 19.15 -2.95 -7.77
N LEU A 134 19.65 -3.06 -6.54
CA LEU A 134 21.03 -2.68 -6.21
C LEU A 134 22.04 -3.58 -6.90
N LEU A 135 21.78 -4.89 -6.94
CA LEU A 135 22.63 -5.87 -7.59
C LEU A 135 22.73 -5.58 -9.10
N SER A 136 21.60 -5.43 -9.79
CA SER A 136 21.59 -5.17 -11.24
C SER A 136 22.24 -3.83 -11.60
N GLN A 137 21.97 -2.76 -10.83
CA GLN A 137 22.59 -1.46 -11.05
C GLN A 137 24.10 -1.46 -10.79
N GLY A 138 24.54 -2.14 -9.73
CA GLY A 138 25.97 -2.26 -9.40
C GLY A 138 26.74 -3.01 -10.48
N LEU A 139 26.21 -4.15 -10.92
CA LEU A 139 26.82 -4.98 -11.97
C LEU A 139 26.83 -4.27 -13.34
N THR A 140 25.75 -3.56 -13.69
CA THR A 140 25.65 -2.90 -15.01
C THR A 140 26.59 -1.71 -15.16
N LYS A 141 26.97 -1.05 -14.05
CA LYS A 141 28.04 -0.05 -14.05
C LYS A 141 29.41 -0.63 -14.42
N VAL A 142 29.64 -1.92 -14.15
CA VAL A 142 30.93 -2.59 -14.42
C VAL A 142 30.95 -3.31 -15.77
N PHE A 143 29.92 -4.11 -16.09
CA PHE A 143 29.94 -5.04 -17.23
C PHE A 143 28.98 -4.71 -18.39
N ASN A 144 28.26 -3.58 -18.31
CA ASN A 144 27.18 -3.20 -19.24
C ASN A 144 26.01 -4.23 -19.25
N PHE A 145 24.86 -3.86 -19.82
CA PHE A 145 23.64 -4.68 -19.77
C PHE A 145 23.83 -6.13 -20.27
N VAL A 146 24.47 -6.29 -21.44
CA VAL A 146 24.64 -7.60 -22.08
C VAL A 146 25.56 -8.50 -21.26
N GLY A 147 26.66 -7.97 -20.72
CA GLY A 147 27.59 -8.73 -19.90
C GLY A 147 26.92 -9.24 -18.62
N VAL A 148 26.17 -8.37 -17.94
CA VAL A 148 25.41 -8.74 -16.73
C VAL A 148 24.34 -9.79 -17.05
N ALA A 149 23.64 -9.67 -18.18
CA ALA A 149 22.66 -10.66 -18.60
C ALA A 149 23.30 -12.05 -18.75
N VAL A 150 24.45 -12.13 -19.44
CA VAL A 150 25.17 -13.41 -19.62
C VAL A 150 25.59 -14.00 -18.28
N ILE A 151 26.17 -13.19 -17.39
CA ILE A 151 26.62 -13.64 -16.06
C ILE A 151 25.43 -14.14 -15.22
N LEU A 152 24.34 -13.38 -15.14
CA LEU A 152 23.20 -13.74 -14.30
C LEU A 152 22.43 -14.94 -14.86
N TRP A 153 22.27 -15.06 -16.18
CA TRP A 153 21.62 -16.23 -16.78
C TRP A 153 22.44 -17.51 -16.64
N THR A 154 23.77 -17.42 -16.81
CA THR A 154 24.66 -18.57 -16.61
C THR A 154 24.67 -19.00 -15.15
N MET A 155 24.78 -18.05 -14.22
CA MET A 155 24.67 -18.32 -12.78
C MET A 155 23.31 -18.92 -12.42
N ALA A 156 22.21 -18.37 -12.95
CA ALA A 156 20.86 -18.88 -12.71
C ALA A 156 20.69 -20.32 -13.25
N ALA A 157 21.23 -20.64 -14.42
CA ALA A 157 21.17 -21.99 -14.98
C ALA A 157 21.94 -23.00 -14.11
N VAL A 158 23.14 -22.64 -13.66
CA VAL A 158 23.95 -23.47 -12.75
C VAL A 158 23.25 -23.65 -11.41
N LEU A 159 22.76 -22.57 -10.81
CA LEU A 159 22.04 -22.61 -9.54
C LEU A 159 20.71 -23.35 -9.64
N LEU A 160 20.03 -23.32 -10.79
CA LEU A 160 18.81 -24.10 -11.01
C LEU A 160 19.11 -25.61 -11.03
N VAL A 161 20.24 -26.03 -11.60
CA VAL A 161 20.68 -27.44 -11.54
C VAL A 161 20.95 -27.86 -10.10
N PHE A 162 21.68 -27.06 -9.32
CA PHE A 162 21.91 -27.34 -7.90
C PHE A 162 20.63 -27.28 -7.07
N TYR A 163 19.75 -26.33 -7.38
CA TYR A 163 18.47 -26.14 -6.73
C TYR A 163 17.50 -27.28 -7.03
N THR A 164 17.58 -27.94 -8.19
CA THR A 164 16.69 -29.08 -8.52
C THR A 164 17.34 -30.43 -8.26
N GLU A 165 18.68 -30.48 -8.14
CA GLU A 165 19.49 -31.71 -8.15
C GLU A 165 19.24 -32.56 -9.41
N ARG A 166 18.82 -31.92 -10.51
CA ARG A 166 18.53 -32.58 -11.79
C ARG A 166 19.37 -31.98 -12.90
N PRO A 167 19.88 -32.81 -13.84
CA PRO A 167 20.62 -32.29 -14.97
C PRO A 167 19.71 -31.45 -15.86
N LEU A 168 20.28 -30.42 -16.49
CA LEU A 168 19.54 -29.44 -17.30
C LEU A 168 18.66 -30.09 -18.39
N LYS A 169 19.12 -31.21 -18.97
CA LYS A 169 18.38 -32.02 -19.95
C LYS A 169 17.03 -32.52 -19.46
N GLU A 170 16.88 -32.80 -18.16
CA GLU A 170 15.62 -33.27 -17.58
C GLU A 170 14.68 -32.11 -17.30
N LEU A 171 15.23 -30.95 -16.93
CA LEU A 171 14.46 -29.73 -16.72
C LEU A 171 13.77 -29.27 -18.01
N PHE A 172 14.45 -29.36 -19.16
CA PHE A 172 13.84 -29.03 -20.46
C PHE A 172 12.70 -29.95 -20.89
N LYS A 173 12.67 -31.21 -20.40
CA LYS A 173 11.58 -32.16 -20.72
C LYS A 173 10.32 -31.90 -19.91
N TRP A 174 10.45 -31.33 -18.70
CA TRP A 174 9.33 -31.08 -17.81
C TRP A 174 8.23 -30.18 -18.41
N PRO A 175 8.53 -28.98 -18.99
CA PRO A 175 7.48 -28.14 -19.56
C PRO A 175 6.78 -28.82 -20.74
N MET A 176 7.54 -29.57 -21.56
CA MET A 176 6.98 -30.31 -22.69
C MET A 176 6.04 -31.42 -22.23
N ASN A 177 6.40 -32.17 -21.19
CA ASN A 177 5.53 -33.18 -20.60
C ASN A 177 4.31 -32.58 -19.92
N LEU A 178 4.44 -31.40 -19.28
CA LEU A 178 3.30 -30.69 -18.68
C LEU A 178 2.30 -30.22 -19.75
N VAL A 179 2.79 -29.62 -20.83
CA VAL A 179 1.96 -29.19 -21.98
C VAL A 179 1.27 -30.39 -22.62
N VAL A 180 2.01 -31.49 -22.86
CA VAL A 180 1.42 -32.73 -23.38
C VAL A 180 0.36 -33.27 -22.43
N LYS A 181 0.62 -33.30 -21.12
CA LYS A 181 -0.33 -33.81 -20.12
C LYS A 181 -1.58 -32.96 -20.03
N ILE A 182 -1.46 -31.63 -20.03
CA ILE A 182 -2.59 -30.69 -20.10
C ILE A 182 -3.38 -30.93 -21.39
N PHE A 183 -2.71 -31.05 -22.53
CA PHE A 183 -3.36 -31.26 -23.82
C PHE A 183 -4.07 -32.62 -23.92
N THR A 184 -3.47 -33.69 -23.39
CA THR A 184 -4.11 -35.02 -23.32
C THR A 184 -5.28 -35.03 -22.35
N THR A 185 -5.16 -34.39 -21.18
CA THR A 185 -6.28 -34.27 -20.24
C THR A 185 -7.42 -33.44 -20.84
N PHE A 186 -7.14 -32.36 -21.57
CA PHE A 186 -8.15 -31.59 -22.29
C PHE A 186 -8.82 -32.38 -23.42
N LYS A 187 -8.06 -33.23 -24.13
CA LYS A 187 -8.60 -34.09 -25.20
C LYS A 187 -9.49 -35.22 -24.67
N GLU A 188 -9.29 -35.63 -23.41
CA GLU A 188 -10.05 -36.68 -22.75
C GLU A 188 -11.26 -36.18 -21.95
N VAL A 189 -11.52 -34.86 -21.86
CA VAL A 189 -12.80 -34.37 -21.32
C VAL A 189 -13.86 -34.47 -22.42
N PRO A 190 -14.87 -35.36 -22.32
CA PRO A 190 -15.96 -35.41 -23.27
C PRO A 190 -16.88 -34.22 -23.03
N VAL A 191 -16.54 -33.07 -23.64
CA VAL A 191 -17.34 -31.84 -23.60
C VAL A 191 -18.80 -32.12 -23.99
N GLY A 192 -19.03 -33.09 -24.88
CA GLY A 192 -20.37 -33.55 -25.26
C GLY A 192 -21.19 -34.20 -24.15
N LYS A 193 -20.57 -34.96 -23.22
CA LYS A 193 -21.30 -35.57 -22.09
C LYS A 193 -21.64 -34.54 -21.01
N VAL A 194 -20.70 -33.66 -20.68
CA VAL A 194 -20.90 -32.61 -19.66
C VAL A 194 -21.98 -31.61 -20.08
N ILE A 195 -22.03 -31.24 -21.36
CA ILE A 195 -23.11 -30.38 -21.89
C ILE A 195 -24.45 -31.12 -21.87
N SER A 196 -24.49 -32.43 -22.20
CA SER A 196 -25.74 -33.20 -22.15
C SER A 196 -26.27 -33.39 -20.73
N GLU A 197 -25.39 -33.63 -19.75
CA GLU A 197 -25.76 -33.83 -18.34
C GLU A 197 -26.21 -32.51 -17.69
N THR A 198 -25.56 -31.40 -18.02
CA THR A 198 -25.97 -30.07 -17.55
C THR A 198 -27.28 -29.60 -18.19
N MET A 199 -27.50 -29.88 -19.48
CA MET A 199 -28.79 -29.59 -20.14
C MET A 199 -29.94 -30.49 -19.63
N ALA A 200 -29.66 -31.74 -19.26
CA ALA A 200 -30.63 -32.62 -18.61
C ALA A 200 -31.06 -32.10 -17.22
N ILE A 201 -30.12 -31.58 -16.42
CA ILE A 201 -30.41 -30.99 -15.10
C ILE A 201 -31.20 -29.67 -15.23
N ILE A 202 -30.87 -28.83 -16.22
CA ILE A 202 -31.56 -27.55 -16.47
C ILE A 202 -33.00 -27.79 -16.97
N SER A 203 -33.20 -28.76 -17.87
CA SER A 203 -34.54 -29.12 -18.35
C SER A 203 -35.41 -29.74 -17.24
N GLN A 204 -34.86 -30.57 -16.36
CA GLN A 204 -35.60 -31.08 -15.19
C GLN A 204 -36.02 -29.96 -14.23
N ARG A 205 -35.15 -28.96 -14.00
CA ARG A 205 -35.50 -27.80 -13.16
C ARG A 205 -36.59 -26.93 -13.79
N LEU A 206 -36.56 -26.72 -15.11
CA LEU A 206 -37.56 -25.93 -15.85
C LEU A 206 -38.95 -26.59 -15.87
N VAL A 207 -39.03 -27.93 -15.91
CA VAL A 207 -40.31 -28.66 -15.82
C VAL A 207 -40.86 -28.61 -14.39
N SER A 208 -40.00 -28.69 -13.36
CA SER A 208 -40.42 -28.56 -11.96
C SER A 208 -40.91 -27.16 -11.58
N SER A 209 -40.30 -26.10 -12.14
CA SER A 209 -40.72 -24.72 -11.90
C SER A 209 -42.07 -24.40 -12.54
N ARG A 210 -42.39 -25.01 -13.70
CA ARG A 210 -43.68 -24.84 -14.39
C ARG A 210 -44.84 -25.51 -13.66
N ALA A 211 -44.60 -26.62 -12.95
CA ALA A 211 -45.60 -27.28 -12.11
C ALA A 211 -45.95 -26.44 -10.86
N VAL A 212 -45.00 -25.69 -10.30
CA VAL A 212 -45.25 -24.80 -9.15
C VAL A 212 -45.98 -23.52 -9.55
N THR A 213 -45.77 -23.00 -10.77
CA THR A 213 -46.47 -21.76 -11.22
C THR A 213 -47.94 -22.00 -11.61
N ALA A 214 -48.32 -23.21 -12.02
CA ALA A 214 -49.70 -23.56 -12.37
C ALA A 214 -50.62 -23.70 -11.15
N GLY A 215 -50.07 -23.90 -9.94
CA GLY A 215 -50.84 -24.07 -8.70
C GLY A 215 -51.10 -22.79 -7.89
N VAL A 216 -50.43 -21.67 -8.22
CA VAL A 216 -50.50 -20.43 -7.41
C VAL A 216 -51.54 -19.44 -7.96
N GLY A 217 -52.02 -19.63 -9.20
CA GLY A 217 -52.98 -18.73 -9.86
C GLY A 217 -54.42 -18.75 -9.33
N SER A 218 -54.78 -19.68 -8.44
CA SER A 218 -56.17 -19.85 -7.96
C SER A 218 -56.43 -19.37 -6.53
N LEU A 219 -55.41 -18.90 -5.79
CA LEU A 219 -55.55 -18.44 -4.40
C LEU A 219 -55.46 -16.91 -4.21
N GLN A 220 -55.13 -16.15 -5.27
CA GLN A 220 -54.89 -14.71 -5.16
C GLN A 220 -56.10 -13.83 -5.49
N LYS A 221 -57.25 -14.43 -5.89
CA LYS A 221 -58.44 -13.68 -6.31
C LYS A 221 -59.51 -13.46 -5.23
N THR A 222 -59.31 -14.01 -4.02
CA THR A 222 -60.33 -13.98 -2.96
C THR A 222 -60.05 -13.00 -1.82
N SER A 223 -58.89 -12.31 -1.82
CA SER A 223 -58.53 -11.37 -0.73
C SER A 223 -58.37 -9.91 -1.16
N LEU A 224 -58.66 -9.59 -2.43
CA LEU A 224 -58.53 -8.24 -2.99
C LEU A 224 -59.78 -7.35 -2.87
N MET A 225 -60.84 -7.79 -2.18
CA MET A 225 -62.07 -7.01 -1.97
C MET A 225 -62.29 -6.45 -0.56
N GLU A 226 -61.33 -6.57 0.37
CA GLU A 226 -61.56 -6.15 1.77
C GLU A 226 -60.45 -5.27 2.38
N ARG A 227 -59.73 -4.51 1.55
CA ARG A 227 -58.64 -3.64 2.01
C ARG A 227 -58.68 -2.18 1.54
N GLU A 228 -59.85 -1.70 1.13
CA GLU A 228 -60.13 -0.26 1.03
C GLU A 228 -61.07 0.18 2.16
N SER A 229 -60.52 0.31 3.37
CA SER A 229 -61.00 1.25 4.41
C SER A 229 -60.35 0.91 5.76
N LYS A 230 -59.21 1.54 6.04
CA LYS A 230 -58.84 1.95 7.41
C LYS A 230 -57.68 2.94 7.34
N LYS A 231 -58.06 4.22 7.43
CA LYS A 231 -57.20 5.34 7.84
C LYS A 231 -56.43 4.92 9.09
N PHE A 232 -55.10 4.97 9.04
CA PHE A 232 -54.27 4.84 10.23
C PHE A 232 -53.80 6.23 10.67
N VAL A 233 -54.18 6.56 11.90
CA VAL A 233 -53.91 7.79 12.64
C VAL A 233 -52.50 7.71 13.24
N LEU A 234 -51.70 8.76 13.07
CA LEU A 234 -50.44 8.93 13.81
C LEU A 234 -50.77 9.21 15.28
N LYS A 235 -50.30 8.32 16.17
CA LYS A 235 -50.40 8.49 17.62
C LYS A 235 -49.01 8.81 18.16
N ASP A 236 -48.88 10.02 18.71
CA ASP A 236 -47.72 10.48 19.45
C ASP A 236 -47.30 9.47 20.53
N ARG A 237 -46.00 9.18 20.58
CA ARG A 237 -45.35 8.57 21.74
C ARG A 237 -44.10 9.36 22.07
N GLN A 238 -44.26 10.24 23.06
CA GLN A 238 -43.18 10.66 23.94
C GLN A 238 -42.70 9.44 24.76
N GLY A 239 -41.40 9.31 24.92
CA GLY A 239 -40.79 8.22 25.66
C GLY A 239 -39.27 8.23 25.55
N THR A 240 -38.66 9.02 26.42
CA THR A 240 -37.23 9.13 26.74
C THR A 240 -36.58 7.75 26.94
N GLN A 241 -35.51 7.46 26.21
CA GLN A 241 -34.54 6.42 26.60
C GLN A 241 -33.12 6.93 26.37
N GLU A 242 -32.44 7.19 27.48
CA GLU A 242 -31.03 7.52 27.60
C GLU A 242 -30.17 6.26 27.34
N MET A 243 -29.02 6.44 26.67
CA MET A 243 -28.00 5.40 26.56
C MET A 243 -27.16 5.33 27.85
N PRO A 244 -26.84 4.14 28.37
CA PRO A 244 -26.06 4.02 29.60
C PRO A 244 -24.59 4.37 29.36
N LYS A 245 -24.13 5.40 30.08
CA LYS A 245 -22.72 5.62 30.39
C LYS A 245 -22.32 4.64 31.47
N THR A 246 -21.38 3.73 31.19
CA THR A 246 -20.57 3.13 32.24
C THR A 246 -19.15 2.95 31.71
N PHE A 247 -18.30 3.86 32.15
CA PHE A 247 -16.85 3.77 32.07
C PHE A 247 -16.38 2.75 33.11
N LEU A 248 -15.54 1.80 32.70
CA LEU A 248 -14.63 1.10 33.62
C LEU A 248 -13.30 1.86 33.63
N PRO A 249 -12.70 2.14 34.80
CA PRO A 249 -11.44 2.87 34.88
C PRO A 249 -10.29 1.91 34.58
N ILE A 250 -9.42 2.28 33.62
CA ILE A 250 -8.13 1.60 33.45
C ILE A 250 -7.13 2.29 34.36
N GLN A 251 -6.56 1.49 35.26
CA GLN A 251 -5.57 1.87 36.26
C GLN A 251 -4.30 2.40 35.57
N LYS A 252 -3.79 3.52 36.08
CA LYS A 252 -2.42 3.99 35.80
C LYS A 252 -1.45 3.04 36.49
N GLU A 253 -0.60 2.37 35.74
CA GLU A 253 0.69 1.87 36.23
C GLU A 253 1.77 2.84 35.72
N GLU A 254 2.34 3.58 36.67
CA GLU A 254 3.58 4.32 36.51
C GLU A 254 4.73 3.33 36.66
N GLU A 255 5.53 3.12 35.61
CA GLU A 255 6.88 2.59 35.75
C GLU A 255 7.88 3.69 35.38
N LEU A 256 8.55 4.18 36.43
CA LEU A 256 9.79 4.92 36.36
C LEU A 256 10.90 4.01 35.83
N LEU A 257 11.63 4.45 34.81
CA LEU A 257 13.05 4.13 34.68
C LEU A 257 13.82 5.39 34.27
N ASN A 258 14.55 5.93 35.25
CA ASN A 258 15.72 6.75 35.04
C ASN A 258 16.82 5.87 34.45
N ASP A 259 17.51 6.34 33.42
CA ASP A 259 18.97 6.24 33.41
C ASP A 259 19.57 7.37 32.56
N GLU A 260 20.41 8.16 33.21
CA GLU A 260 21.28 9.16 32.59
C GLU A 260 22.59 8.48 32.18
N ASN A 261 23.10 8.83 30.99
CA ASN A 261 24.51 9.09 30.61
C ASN A 261 24.63 8.94 29.08
N VAL A 262 24.70 10.07 28.34
CA VAL A 262 25.93 10.78 27.90
C VAL A 262 26.75 9.99 26.86
N GLU A 263 26.74 10.49 25.62
CA GLU A 263 27.90 10.69 24.72
C GLU A 263 27.35 11.30 23.40
N GLU A 264 27.39 12.63 23.27
CA GLU A 264 28.41 13.41 22.55
C GLU A 264 28.53 13.15 21.03
N ASP A 265 27.97 14.10 20.28
CA ASP A 265 28.58 14.79 19.14
C ASP A 265 29.47 13.97 18.19
N LYS A 266 28.82 13.39 17.17
CA LYS A 266 29.45 13.26 15.85
C LYS A 266 28.92 14.35 14.92
N LYS A 267 29.74 15.40 14.81
CA LYS A 267 29.76 16.38 13.71
C LYS A 267 29.49 15.68 12.38
N ILE A 268 28.31 15.94 11.81
CA ILE A 268 28.04 15.63 10.42
C ILE A 268 28.83 16.67 9.61
N ASP A 269 29.89 16.20 8.94
CA ASP A 269 30.69 16.99 8.02
C ASP A 269 29.84 17.34 6.79
N ILE A 270 29.23 18.53 6.80
CA ILE A 270 28.49 19.09 5.66
C ILE A 270 29.50 19.64 4.65
N LYS A 271 30.40 18.80 4.15
CA LYS A 271 31.28 19.09 3.01
C LYS A 271 30.97 18.15 1.87
N GLY A 272 29.77 18.33 1.33
CA GLY A 272 29.35 17.70 0.07
C GLY A 272 28.19 18.38 -0.64
N PHE A 273 27.66 19.48 -0.10
CA PHE A 273 26.40 20.06 -0.58
C PHE A 273 26.53 21.01 -1.80
N PHE A 274 27.72 21.15 -2.38
CA PHE A 274 27.91 21.93 -3.59
C PHE A 274 28.65 21.12 -4.66
N VAL A 275 27.96 20.13 -5.24
CA VAL A 275 28.35 19.63 -6.57
C VAL A 275 27.88 20.64 -7.59
N ARG A 276 28.81 21.51 -7.95
CA ARG A 276 28.79 22.35 -9.15
C ARG A 276 28.28 21.50 -10.32
N HIS A 277 27.11 21.84 -10.84
CA HIS A 277 26.57 21.26 -12.07
C HIS A 277 27.56 21.51 -13.22
N GLN A 278 28.50 20.60 -13.43
CA GLN A 278 29.13 20.45 -14.73
C GLN A 278 28.12 19.69 -15.61
N LYS A 279 27.47 20.46 -16.48
CA LYS A 279 26.66 19.96 -17.59
C LYS A 279 27.55 19.13 -18.52
N GLY A 280 27.70 17.84 -18.22
CA GLY A 280 28.24 16.83 -19.13
C GLY A 280 27.10 15.94 -19.60
N SER A 281 26.60 16.19 -20.80
CA SER A 281 25.49 15.45 -21.40
C SER A 281 25.91 14.05 -21.81
N GLU A 282 25.12 13.02 -21.50
CA GLU A 282 24.87 11.91 -22.45
C GLU A 282 23.64 11.05 -22.08
N ARG A 283 22.48 11.61 -22.47
CA ARG A 283 21.30 10.98 -23.10
C ARG A 283 20.90 9.55 -22.72
N ALA A 284 20.07 9.47 -21.70
CA ALA A 284 19.06 8.41 -21.58
C ALA A 284 18.18 8.36 -22.84
N LYS A 285 18.19 7.22 -23.54
CA LYS A 285 17.26 6.95 -24.66
C LYS A 285 15.84 6.80 -24.09
N LYS A 286 15.18 7.94 -23.92
CA LYS A 286 13.74 8.06 -23.72
C LYS A 286 13.04 7.16 -24.74
N LYS A 287 12.03 6.41 -24.30
CA LYS A 287 11.06 5.76 -25.20
C LYS A 287 10.76 6.74 -26.32
N ARG A 288 10.88 6.32 -27.58
CA ARG A 288 10.42 7.10 -28.73
C ARG A 288 8.90 7.22 -28.59
N VAL A 289 8.46 8.18 -27.78
CA VAL A 289 7.18 8.84 -27.96
C VAL A 289 7.17 9.16 -29.45
N LYS A 290 6.18 8.65 -30.19
CA LYS A 290 6.01 9.02 -31.60
C LYS A 290 6.16 10.55 -31.63
N ALA A 291 7.10 11.04 -32.43
CA ALA A 291 7.30 12.49 -32.53
C ALA A 291 5.91 13.09 -32.72
N PRO A 292 5.47 14.05 -31.88
CA PRO A 292 4.18 14.66 -32.07
C PRO A 292 4.13 15.07 -33.53
N THR A 293 3.15 14.56 -34.27
CA THR A 293 2.97 14.92 -35.67
C THR A 293 2.95 16.44 -35.68
N ARG A 294 3.96 17.06 -36.30
CA ARG A 294 4.04 18.52 -36.34
C ARG A 294 2.79 18.94 -37.08
N ILE A 295 1.84 19.49 -36.35
CA ILE A 295 0.63 20.04 -36.95
C ILE A 295 1.17 21.18 -37.80
N GLU A 296 1.16 20.99 -39.12
CA GLU A 296 1.44 22.06 -40.06
C GLU A 296 0.41 23.16 -39.77
N ASN A 297 0.89 24.37 -39.52
CA ASN A 297 0.08 25.53 -39.09
C ASN A 297 -0.35 25.57 -37.61
N TRP A 298 0.40 24.95 -36.69
CA TRP A 298 0.22 25.24 -35.26
C TRP A 298 0.72 26.64 -34.92
N ASN A 299 -0.18 27.47 -34.40
CA ASN A 299 0.15 28.74 -33.76
C ASN A 299 -0.11 28.63 -32.26
N MET A 300 0.65 29.38 -31.47
CA MET A 300 0.43 29.46 -30.03
C MET A 300 -0.99 30.02 -29.78
N PRO A 301 -1.85 29.30 -29.03
CA PRO A 301 -3.17 29.82 -28.71
C PRO A 301 -3.04 31.12 -27.89
N GLU A 302 -3.82 32.13 -28.23
CA GLU A 302 -3.84 33.38 -27.50
C GLU A 302 -4.45 33.20 -26.11
N LEU A 303 -3.99 33.97 -25.12
CA LEU A 303 -4.50 33.94 -23.74
C LEU A 303 -5.97 34.36 -23.65
N ASN A 304 -6.52 35.01 -24.68
CA ASN A 304 -7.94 35.35 -24.80
C ASN A 304 -8.88 34.14 -24.89
N LEU A 305 -8.33 32.93 -25.11
CA LEU A 305 -9.10 31.69 -25.03
C LEU A 305 -9.36 31.24 -23.58
N LEU A 306 -8.64 31.82 -22.62
CA LEU A 306 -8.82 31.55 -21.20
C LEU A 306 -9.90 32.48 -20.64
N GLN A 307 -10.63 31.96 -19.64
CA GLN A 307 -11.64 32.73 -18.93
C GLN A 307 -10.98 33.85 -18.12
N ASP A 308 -11.53 35.06 -18.26
CA ASP A 308 -11.11 36.22 -17.46
C ASP A 308 -11.43 36.02 -15.97
N PRO A 309 -10.53 36.43 -15.06
CA PRO A 309 -10.85 36.50 -13.65
C PRO A 309 -11.99 37.51 -13.42
N PRO A 310 -12.82 37.31 -12.38
CA PRO A 310 -13.80 38.32 -11.99
C PRO A 310 -13.10 39.61 -11.55
N GLU A 311 -13.61 40.77 -11.99
CA GLU A 311 -13.03 42.09 -11.68
C GLU A 311 -13.01 42.42 -10.17
N VAL A 312 -13.83 41.72 -9.38
CA VAL A 312 -13.94 41.89 -7.93
C VAL A 312 -13.64 40.55 -7.27
N GLY A 313 -12.40 40.37 -6.80
CA GLY A 313 -12.09 39.31 -5.84
C GLY A 313 -12.94 39.47 -4.58
N THR A 314 -13.29 38.38 -3.90
CA THR A 314 -14.11 38.47 -2.69
C THR A 314 -13.35 39.30 -1.67
N GLN A 315 -13.82 40.51 -1.38
CA GLN A 315 -13.19 41.35 -0.37
C GLN A 315 -13.31 40.62 0.97
N LEU A 316 -12.20 40.03 1.41
CA LEU A 316 -12.10 39.43 2.74
C LEU A 316 -12.40 40.53 3.76
N ASP A 317 -13.50 40.38 4.50
CA ASP A 317 -13.94 41.34 5.49
C ASP A 317 -12.87 41.41 6.61
N GLU A 318 -12.18 42.55 6.71
CA GLU A 318 -11.18 42.79 7.75
C GLU A 318 -11.75 42.54 9.17
N LYS A 319 -13.06 42.74 9.35
CA LYS A 319 -13.73 42.48 10.62
C LYS A 319 -13.79 40.99 10.94
N GLU A 320 -14.01 40.15 9.93
CA GLU A 320 -14.02 38.70 10.08
C GLU A 320 -12.63 38.18 10.47
N ILE A 321 -11.58 38.68 9.79
CA ILE A 321 -10.19 38.33 10.08
C ILE A 321 -9.82 38.70 11.52
N LYS A 322 -10.18 39.90 11.97
CA LYS A 322 -9.93 40.34 13.36
C LYS A 322 -10.68 39.48 14.37
N THR A 323 -11.92 39.10 14.07
CA THR A 323 -12.73 38.22 14.92
C THR A 323 -12.10 36.83 15.03
N LYS A 324 -11.68 36.24 13.91
CA LYS A 324 -10.98 34.96 13.86
C LYS A 324 -9.63 35.00 14.58
N SER A 325 -8.88 36.10 14.44
CA SER A 325 -7.61 36.30 15.16
C SER A 325 -7.82 36.31 16.67
N LYS A 326 -8.85 37.01 17.17
CA LYS A 326 -9.16 37.03 18.59
C LYS A 326 -9.59 35.65 19.09
N LEU A 327 -10.46 34.97 18.33
CA LEU A 327 -10.90 33.61 18.64
C LEU A 327 -9.73 32.63 18.71
N LEU A 328 -8.77 32.73 17.79
CA LEU A 328 -7.56 31.90 17.78
C LEU A 328 -6.74 32.09 19.05
N VAL A 329 -6.50 33.34 19.48
CA VAL A 329 -5.78 33.63 20.72
C VAL A 329 -6.53 33.10 21.94
N ASP A 330 -7.84 33.33 22.00
CA ASP A 330 -8.68 32.87 23.12
C ASP A 330 -8.68 31.32 23.22
N LYS A 331 -8.68 30.62 22.08
CA LYS A 331 -8.64 29.15 22.04
C LYS A 331 -7.28 28.58 22.40
N LEU A 332 -6.20 29.14 21.88
CA LEU A 332 -4.85 28.74 22.29
C LEU A 332 -4.65 28.95 23.80
N ALA A 333 -5.16 30.05 24.35
CA ALA A 333 -5.11 30.30 25.78
C ALA A 333 -5.86 29.23 26.60
N GLN A 334 -7.01 28.73 26.13
CA GLN A 334 -7.74 27.62 26.77
C GLN A 334 -6.92 26.33 26.83
N PHE A 335 -6.05 26.07 25.85
CA PHE A 335 -5.12 24.93 25.85
C PHE A 335 -3.79 25.21 26.58
N SER A 336 -3.73 26.27 27.39
CA SER A 336 -2.51 26.72 28.07
C SER A 336 -1.35 26.97 27.10
N VAL A 337 -1.66 27.52 25.92
CA VAL A 337 -0.71 28.04 24.94
C VAL A 337 -0.89 29.56 24.93
N ARG A 338 -0.01 30.27 25.65
CA ARG A 338 -0.05 31.73 25.74
C ARG A 338 0.79 32.34 24.61
N GLY A 339 0.34 33.47 24.10
CA GLY A 339 1.03 34.21 23.04
C GLY A 339 0.14 35.25 22.40
N GLU A 340 0.63 35.84 21.32
CA GLU A 340 -0.06 36.90 20.58
C GLU A 340 0.06 36.70 19.07
N VAL A 341 -0.90 37.22 18.30
CA VAL A 341 -0.82 37.25 16.84
C VAL A 341 -0.12 38.54 16.43
N VAL A 342 1.07 38.41 15.83
CA VAL A 342 1.95 39.53 15.45
C VAL A 342 1.65 40.01 14.02
N GLY A 343 1.13 39.13 13.17
CA GLY A 343 0.84 39.44 11.78
C GLY A 343 -0.25 38.55 11.20
N ILE A 344 -0.94 39.06 10.19
CA ILE A 344 -1.97 38.32 9.46
C ILE A 344 -1.73 38.52 7.97
N LYS A 345 -1.66 37.42 7.22
CA LYS A 345 -1.43 37.40 5.78
C LYS A 345 -2.60 36.67 5.11
N PRO A 346 -3.61 37.41 4.63
CA PRO A 346 -4.70 36.82 3.87
C PRO A 346 -4.20 36.37 2.49
N GLY A 347 -4.66 35.21 2.05
CA GLY A 347 -4.48 34.71 0.69
C GLY A 347 -5.83 34.32 0.06
N PRO A 348 -5.85 33.87 -1.20
CA PRO A 348 -7.10 33.58 -1.93
C PRO A 348 -7.96 32.49 -1.28
N ALA A 349 -7.33 31.42 -0.78
CA ALA A 349 -8.03 30.27 -0.20
C ALA A 349 -7.84 30.13 1.32
N VAL A 350 -6.71 30.60 1.84
CA VAL A 350 -6.31 30.46 3.24
C VAL A 350 -5.75 31.77 3.76
N THR A 351 -5.92 32.01 5.06
CA THR A 351 -5.32 33.13 5.78
C THR A 351 -4.30 32.59 6.78
N MET A 352 -3.09 33.13 6.76
CA MET A 352 -2.03 32.78 7.70
C MET A 352 -2.01 33.79 8.85
N PHE A 353 -2.12 33.27 10.07
CA PHE A 353 -1.92 34.01 11.32
C PHE A 353 -0.52 33.72 11.86
N GLU A 354 0.29 34.75 12.03
CA GLU A 354 1.63 34.64 12.60
C GLU A 354 1.53 34.78 14.13
N PHE A 355 1.57 33.64 14.82
CA PHE A 355 1.44 33.56 16.26
C PHE A 355 2.82 33.50 16.92
N LYS A 356 3.09 34.41 17.85
CA LYS A 356 4.27 34.41 18.70
C LYS A 356 3.93 33.76 20.04
N PRO A 357 4.38 32.51 20.29
CA PRO A 357 4.17 31.87 21.57
C PRO A 357 5.03 32.52 22.67
N ALA A 358 4.57 32.43 23.90
CA ALA A 358 5.38 32.79 25.07
C ALA A 358 6.58 31.84 25.22
N ALA A 359 7.66 32.33 25.84
CA ALA A 359 8.94 31.60 25.92
C ALA A 359 8.86 30.26 26.67
N ASP A 360 7.82 30.07 27.48
CA ASP A 360 7.55 28.85 28.26
C ASP A 360 6.77 27.78 27.48
N VAL A 361 6.33 28.08 26.25
CA VAL A 361 5.50 27.19 25.44
C VAL A 361 6.36 26.36 24.49
N LYS A 362 6.22 25.02 24.57
CA LYS A 362 6.85 24.09 23.62
C LYS A 362 6.15 24.13 22.26
N ILE A 363 6.92 24.14 21.18
CA ILE A 363 6.40 24.15 19.80
C ILE A 363 5.55 22.91 19.49
N SER A 364 5.96 21.73 19.94
CA SER A 364 5.23 20.48 19.71
C SER A 364 3.78 20.55 20.20
N LYS A 365 3.58 21.18 21.36
CA LYS A 365 2.25 21.40 21.94
C LYS A 365 1.32 22.19 21.02
N ILE A 366 1.85 23.11 20.22
CA ILE A 366 1.05 23.89 19.26
C ILE A 366 0.71 23.03 18.05
N VAL A 367 1.67 22.26 17.54
CA VAL A 367 1.48 21.36 16.39
C VAL A 367 0.44 20.29 16.69
N ASP A 368 0.45 19.73 17.90
CA ASP A 368 -0.48 18.69 18.33
C ASP A 368 -1.93 19.19 18.45
N LEU A 369 -2.14 20.50 18.56
CA LEU A 369 -3.46 21.13 18.66
C LEU A 369 -4.11 21.44 17.29
N ALA A 370 -3.50 21.05 16.17
CA ALA A 370 -4.00 21.41 14.84
C ALA A 370 -5.47 20.98 14.62
N ASP A 371 -5.82 19.74 14.96
CA ASP A 371 -7.17 19.21 14.76
C ASP A 371 -8.18 19.87 15.70
N ASP A 372 -7.81 20.07 16.97
CA ASP A 372 -8.63 20.74 17.98
C ASP A 372 -8.89 22.22 17.62
N LEU A 373 -7.88 22.90 17.06
CA LEU A 373 -7.99 24.27 16.55
C LEU A 373 -8.89 24.32 15.32
N SER A 374 -8.84 23.33 14.44
CA SER A 374 -9.74 23.25 13.28
C SER A 374 -11.19 23.19 13.72
N LEU A 375 -11.49 22.34 14.70
CA LEU A 375 -12.82 22.25 15.30
C LEU A 375 -13.24 23.56 15.98
N ALA A 376 -12.34 24.15 16.78
CA ALA A 376 -12.63 25.35 17.56
C ALA A 376 -12.83 26.61 16.70
N LEU A 377 -12.12 26.71 15.58
CA LEU A 377 -12.22 27.84 14.64
C LEU A 377 -13.31 27.65 13.58
N SER A 378 -14.05 26.53 13.62
CA SER A 378 -15.04 26.16 12.59
C SER A 378 -14.43 26.21 11.17
N SER A 379 -13.18 25.76 11.04
CA SER A 379 -12.45 25.73 9.78
C SER A 379 -12.40 24.30 9.25
N GLU A 380 -12.44 24.13 7.92
CA GLU A 380 -12.33 22.81 7.27
C GLU A 380 -11.00 22.13 7.58
N SER A 381 -9.91 22.91 7.65
CA SER A 381 -8.60 22.44 8.05
C SER A 381 -7.74 23.59 8.59
N VAL A 382 -6.86 23.25 9.52
CA VAL A 382 -5.82 24.14 10.07
C VAL A 382 -4.46 23.52 9.83
N ARG A 383 -3.54 24.29 9.26
CA ARG A 383 -2.16 23.87 9.02
C ARG A 383 -1.20 24.72 9.84
N ILE A 384 -0.31 24.05 10.57
CA ILE A 384 0.65 24.71 11.46
C ILE A 384 2.06 24.58 10.89
N ILE A 385 2.72 25.71 10.70
CA ILE A 385 4.10 25.84 10.21
C ILE A 385 4.95 26.39 11.35
N ALA A 386 5.75 25.53 11.97
CA ALA A 386 6.56 25.89 13.13
C ALA A 386 8.00 25.35 13.04
N PRO A 387 9.05 26.19 13.23
CA PRO A 387 9.05 27.66 13.19
C PRO A 387 9.00 28.20 11.75
N ILE A 388 8.55 29.44 11.55
CA ILE A 388 8.72 30.14 10.26
C ILE A 388 10.22 30.50 10.10
N PRO A 389 10.90 30.09 9.02
CA PRO A 389 12.32 30.37 8.83
C PRO A 389 12.64 31.87 8.91
N GLY A 390 13.60 32.24 9.75
CA GLY A 390 14.04 33.63 9.91
C GLY A 390 13.15 34.50 10.80
N ARG A 391 12.12 33.94 11.46
CA ARG A 391 11.27 34.67 12.40
C ARG A 391 10.95 33.84 13.65
N ASP A 392 10.66 34.51 14.76
CA ASP A 392 10.31 33.92 16.06
C ASP A 392 8.79 33.66 16.20
N VAL A 393 8.15 33.21 15.11
CA VAL A 393 6.70 33.00 15.03
C VAL A 393 6.34 31.64 14.43
N VAL A 394 5.16 31.17 14.79
CA VAL A 394 4.48 30.00 14.23
C VAL A 394 3.39 30.48 13.27
N GLY A 395 3.39 29.95 12.05
CA GLY A 395 2.35 30.24 11.06
C GLY A 395 1.17 29.29 11.22
N ILE A 396 -0.02 29.81 11.51
CA ILE A 396 -1.25 29.04 11.59
C ILE A 396 -2.13 29.42 10.39
N GLU A 397 -2.23 28.54 9.41
CA GLU A 397 -3.04 28.71 8.20
C GLU A 397 -4.44 28.16 8.45
N THR A 398 -5.46 28.98 8.23
CA THR A 398 -6.88 28.59 8.35
C THR A 398 -7.60 28.85 7.04
N SER A 399 -8.61 28.04 6.71
CA SER A 399 -9.43 28.24 5.51
C SER A 399 -10.28 29.51 5.59
N ASN A 400 -10.34 30.26 4.49
CA ASN A 400 -11.26 31.39 4.35
C ASN A 400 -12.70 30.88 4.20
N SER A 401 -13.68 31.69 4.64
CA SER A 401 -15.11 31.37 4.50
C SER A 401 -15.55 31.40 3.04
N SER A 402 -14.99 32.33 2.26
CA SER A 402 -15.07 32.41 0.81
C SER A 402 -13.68 32.21 0.21
N ARG A 403 -13.52 31.20 -0.66
CA ARG A 403 -12.26 30.94 -1.36
C ARG A 403 -12.34 31.53 -2.76
N ASP A 404 -11.38 32.36 -3.13
CA ASP A 404 -11.25 32.88 -4.49
C ASP A 404 -10.59 31.83 -5.39
N ALA A 405 -11.17 31.62 -6.57
CA ALA A 405 -10.57 30.78 -7.59
C ALA A 405 -9.38 31.49 -8.21
N VAL A 406 -8.25 30.79 -8.36
CA VAL A 406 -7.09 31.29 -9.09
C VAL A 406 -7.23 30.89 -10.56
N TYR A 407 -7.34 31.88 -11.44
CA TYR A 407 -7.54 31.65 -12.86
C TYR A 407 -6.21 31.31 -13.54
N LEU A 408 -6.24 30.40 -14.52
CA LEU A 408 -5.05 30.05 -15.29
C LEU A 408 -4.51 31.27 -16.06
N LYS A 409 -5.40 32.18 -16.47
CA LYS A 409 -5.03 33.42 -17.16
C LYS A 409 -4.13 34.30 -16.29
N ASP A 410 -4.50 34.52 -15.02
CA ASP A 410 -3.73 35.31 -14.03
C ASP A 410 -2.31 34.80 -13.78
N ILE A 411 -2.06 33.51 -14.02
CA ILE A 411 -0.74 32.88 -13.84
C ILE A 411 0.14 33.05 -15.09
N LEU A 412 -0.49 33.17 -16.27
CA LEU A 412 0.19 33.17 -17.57
C LEU A 412 0.39 34.56 -18.17
N GLU A 413 -0.41 35.55 -17.75
CA GLU A 413 -0.13 36.98 -17.96
C GLU A 413 1.08 37.44 -17.14
#